data_AF-A0A821FBA2-F1
#
_entry.id   AF-A0A821FBA2-F1
#
_cell.length_a   1.000
_cell.length_b   1.000
_cell.length_c   1.000
_cell.angle_alpha   90.00
_cell.angle_beta   90.00
_cell.angle_gamma   90.00
#
_symmetry.space_group_name_H-M   'P 1'
#
loop_
_entity.id
_entity.type
_entity.pdbx_description
1 polymer ?
#
loop_
_entity_poly.entity_id
_entity_poly.type
_entity_poly.pdbx_seq_one_letter_code
_entity_poly.pdbx_strand_id
1 'polypeptide(L)'
;MIWIYSKVSILFIPTICIFIYFFIYHSYFTIPFSLISIGLIYGVILAIHQSKPYTIVHSGKLKTKHNNIVKWIIEQVQISSKGNLKENPVKIQETHIDLETIIDQICDLLLEDLVLSWYKDVSYEQTTFTQAFKQEVHLMVSNVKTRCAQIDWVKVISNDLVEQFADHYQQVRRATLYPEEHPFRLHAYLGTEELENDYLRVLSEALLLLLLPSSYSSTLALRHLLREICVFKVFKPTINLICEPDYLNENILYHIEQLNLNNEQKLRKFTLASNYENFIKLIETSNDLDKLEQFW
;
A
#
# COMPACT_ATOMS: atom_id res chain seq x y z
N MET A 1 -53.78 -63.62 -33.79
CA MET A 1 -53.25 -62.23 -33.87
C MET A 1 -53.90 -61.27 -32.88
N ILE A 2 -55.23 -61.25 -32.70
CA ILE A 2 -55.96 -60.29 -31.84
C ILE A 2 -55.52 -60.32 -30.35
N TRP A 3 -55.15 -61.49 -29.83
CA TRP A 3 -54.70 -61.65 -28.43
C TRP A 3 -53.32 -61.03 -28.12
N ILE A 4 -52.44 -60.95 -29.12
CA ILE A 4 -51.09 -60.37 -28.95
C ILE A 4 -51.18 -58.84 -28.92
N TYR A 5 -52.01 -58.25 -29.78
CA TYR A 5 -52.27 -56.80 -29.78
C TYR A 5 -52.95 -56.32 -28.49
N SER A 6 -53.82 -57.13 -27.88
CA SER A 6 -54.46 -56.79 -26.60
C SER A 6 -53.45 -56.75 -25.44
N LYS A 7 -52.53 -57.73 -25.34
CA LYS A 7 -51.48 -57.73 -24.29
C LYS A 7 -50.44 -56.62 -24.48
N VAL A 8 -50.07 -56.31 -25.72
CA VAL A 8 -49.15 -55.20 -26.04
C VAL A 8 -49.80 -53.86 -25.70
N SER A 9 -51.10 -53.69 -25.98
CA SER A 9 -51.85 -52.47 -25.64
C SER A 9 -52.00 -52.26 -24.12
N ILE A 10 -52.21 -53.33 -23.35
CA ILE A 10 -52.34 -53.26 -21.88
C ILE A 10 -51.03 -52.83 -21.19
N LEU A 11 -49.86 -53.19 -21.73
CA LEU A 11 -48.56 -52.77 -21.20
C LEU A 11 -48.13 -51.36 -21.67
N PHE A 12 -48.74 -50.84 -22.74
CA PHE A 12 -48.42 -49.53 -23.30
C PHE A 12 -49.03 -48.37 -22.48
N ILE A 13 -50.20 -48.58 -21.89
CA ILE A 13 -50.87 -47.59 -21.04
C ILE A 13 -50.05 -47.23 -19.78
N PRO A 14 -49.57 -48.18 -18.96
CA PRO A 14 -48.81 -47.85 -17.76
C PRO A 14 -47.45 -47.20 -18.07
N THR A 15 -46.81 -47.57 -19.18
CA THR A 15 -45.53 -46.96 -19.60
C THR A 15 -45.72 -45.50 -20.04
N ILE A 16 -46.81 -45.20 -20.76
CA ILE A 16 -47.21 -43.82 -21.06
C ILE A 16 -47.53 -43.05 -19.78
N CYS A 17 -48.28 -43.63 -18.84
CA CYS A 17 -48.60 -42.97 -17.57
C CYS A 17 -47.35 -42.64 -16.74
N ILE A 18 -46.38 -43.54 -16.69
CA ILE A 18 -45.09 -43.32 -16.01
C ILE A 18 -44.31 -42.20 -16.71
N PHE A 19 -44.26 -42.20 -18.05
CA PHE A 19 -43.58 -41.15 -18.81
C PHE A 19 -44.23 -39.78 -18.58
N ILE A 20 -45.57 -39.71 -18.59
CA ILE A 20 -46.32 -38.47 -18.31
C ILE A 20 -46.04 -37.99 -16.87
N TYR A 21 -46.00 -38.90 -15.90
CA TYR A 21 -45.68 -38.56 -14.51
C TYR A 21 -44.28 -37.97 -14.37
N PHE A 22 -43.25 -38.59 -14.97
CA PHE A 22 -41.89 -38.06 -14.97
C PHE A 22 -41.79 -36.72 -15.71
N PHE A 23 -42.51 -36.56 -16.83
CA PHE A 23 -42.53 -35.31 -17.59
C PHE A 23 -43.16 -34.17 -16.77
N ILE A 24 -44.28 -34.43 -16.08
CA ILE A 24 -44.93 -33.46 -15.20
C ILE A 24 -44.03 -33.13 -14.01
N TYR A 25 -43.43 -34.14 -13.37
CA TYR A 25 -42.52 -33.95 -12.23
C TYR A 25 -41.29 -33.14 -12.61
N HIS A 26 -40.67 -33.45 -13.75
CA HIS A 26 -39.51 -32.71 -14.26
C HIS A 26 -39.89 -31.27 -14.62
N SER A 27 -41.00 -31.06 -15.32
CA SER A 27 -41.54 -29.73 -15.64
C SER A 27 -41.82 -28.90 -14.38
N TYR A 28 -42.40 -29.52 -13.34
CA TYR A 28 -42.67 -28.87 -12.05
C TYR A 28 -41.40 -28.41 -11.34
N PHE A 29 -40.27 -29.10 -11.56
CA PHE A 29 -38.99 -28.74 -10.95
C PHE A 29 -38.16 -27.79 -11.84
N THR A 30 -38.11 -27.98 -13.16
CA THR A 30 -37.25 -27.16 -14.04
C THR A 30 -37.77 -25.73 -14.21
N ILE A 31 -39.08 -25.55 -14.29
CA ILE A 31 -39.71 -24.24 -14.50
C ILE A 31 -39.41 -23.27 -13.34
N PRO A 32 -39.62 -23.60 -12.05
CA PRO A 32 -39.33 -22.67 -10.96
C PRO A 32 -37.83 -22.34 -10.84
N PHE A 33 -36.93 -23.30 -11.07
CA PHE A 33 -35.48 -23.03 -11.06
C PHE A 33 -35.07 -22.07 -12.18
N SER A 34 -35.67 -22.19 -13.36
CA SER A 34 -35.43 -21.25 -14.46
C SER A 34 -35.94 -19.84 -14.13
N LEU A 35 -37.11 -19.71 -13.50
CA LEU A 35 -37.68 -18.44 -13.05
C LEU A 35 -36.84 -17.77 -11.97
N ILE A 36 -36.36 -18.53 -10.99
CA ILE A 36 -35.45 -18.02 -9.94
C ILE A 36 -34.14 -17.54 -10.56
N SER A 37 -33.57 -18.32 -11.49
CA SER A 37 -32.32 -17.93 -12.17
C SER A 37 -32.49 -16.65 -12.99
N ILE A 38 -33.60 -16.52 -13.73
CA ILE A 38 -33.93 -15.29 -14.47
C ILE A 38 -34.14 -14.12 -13.52
N GLY A 39 -34.82 -14.33 -12.38
CA GLY A 39 -35.02 -13.32 -11.34
C GLY A 39 -33.70 -12.84 -10.73
N LEU A 40 -32.76 -13.75 -10.47
CA LEU A 40 -31.42 -13.40 -9.99
C LEU A 40 -30.64 -12.61 -11.05
N ILE A 41 -30.67 -13.04 -12.31
CA ILE A 41 -30.00 -12.33 -13.42
C ILE A 41 -30.60 -10.93 -13.58
N TYR A 42 -31.93 -10.80 -13.59
CA TYR A 42 -32.60 -9.51 -13.70
C TYR A 42 -32.34 -8.62 -12.48
N GLY A 43 -32.29 -9.21 -11.28
CA GLY A 43 -31.91 -8.51 -10.05
C GLY A 43 -30.47 -7.98 -10.08
N VAL A 44 -29.53 -8.77 -10.61
CA VAL A 44 -28.14 -8.34 -10.83
C VAL A 44 -28.07 -7.23 -11.88
N ILE A 45 -28.80 -7.35 -12.99
CA ILE A 45 -28.84 -6.31 -14.03
C ILE A 45 -29.43 -5.00 -13.47
N LEU A 46 -30.52 -5.08 -12.71
CA LEU A 46 -31.10 -3.92 -12.04
C LEU A 46 -30.17 -3.34 -10.98
N ALA A 47 -29.49 -4.17 -10.20
CA ALA A 47 -28.50 -3.71 -9.23
C ALA A 47 -27.33 -2.99 -9.93
N ILE A 48 -26.88 -3.49 -11.07
CA ILE A 48 -25.86 -2.82 -11.90
C ILE A 48 -26.40 -1.52 -12.51
N HIS A 49 -27.67 -1.50 -12.96
CA HIS A 49 -28.26 -0.32 -13.59
C HIS A 49 -28.70 0.77 -12.58
N GLN A 50 -29.02 0.38 -11.34
CA GLN A 50 -29.29 1.28 -10.21
C GLN A 50 -28.02 1.68 -9.47
N SER A 51 -26.97 0.85 -9.53
CA SER A 51 -25.65 1.32 -9.17
C SER A 51 -25.37 2.51 -10.08
N LYS A 52 -25.26 3.69 -9.48
CA LYS A 52 -24.72 4.84 -10.19
C LYS A 52 -23.44 4.31 -10.84
N PRO A 53 -23.23 4.47 -12.16
CA PRO A 53 -21.92 4.16 -12.71
C PRO A 53 -20.95 4.89 -11.79
N TYR A 54 -19.98 4.15 -11.25
CA TYR A 54 -18.89 4.76 -10.51
C TYR A 54 -18.12 5.62 -11.51
N THR A 55 -18.71 6.77 -11.77
CA THR A 55 -18.15 7.90 -12.45
C THR A 55 -17.30 8.47 -11.35
N ILE A 56 -16.01 8.20 -11.45
CA ILE A 56 -15.02 8.93 -10.67
C ILE A 56 -15.36 10.40 -10.95
N VAL A 57 -15.97 11.07 -9.97
CA VAL A 57 -16.22 12.50 -10.04
C VAL A 57 -14.85 13.13 -9.88
N HIS A 58 -14.06 13.11 -10.95
CA HIS A 58 -13.02 14.10 -11.09
C HIS A 58 -13.78 15.42 -11.17
N SER A 59 -13.99 16.07 -10.02
CA SER A 59 -14.52 17.43 -9.98
C SER A 59 -13.77 18.21 -11.05
N GLY A 60 -14.44 18.99 -11.89
CA GLY A 60 -13.81 19.57 -13.09
C GLY A 60 -12.52 20.35 -12.79
N LYS A 61 -12.35 20.83 -11.55
CA LYS A 61 -11.12 21.46 -11.02
C LYS A 61 -10.02 20.46 -10.64
N LEU A 62 -10.38 19.28 -10.14
CA LEU A 62 -9.46 18.15 -9.90
C LEU A 62 -8.95 17.56 -11.21
N LYS A 63 -9.78 17.49 -12.26
CA LYS A 63 -9.41 16.94 -13.58
C LYS A 63 -8.28 17.74 -14.25
N THR A 64 -8.32 19.07 -14.18
CA THR A 64 -7.27 19.93 -14.74
C THR A 64 -5.97 19.85 -13.94
N LYS A 65 -6.04 19.79 -12.60
CA LYS A 65 -4.83 19.63 -11.76
C LYS A 65 -4.24 18.21 -11.83
N HIS A 66 -5.08 17.16 -11.87
CA HIS A 66 -4.68 15.77 -12.14
C HIS A 66 -3.99 15.66 -13.49
N ASN A 67 -4.59 16.21 -14.56
CA ASN A 67 -3.95 16.23 -15.86
C ASN A 67 -2.60 16.96 -15.84
N ASN A 68 -2.45 18.04 -15.07
CA ASN A 68 -1.17 18.74 -14.93
C ASN A 68 -0.14 17.93 -14.13
N ILE A 69 -0.55 17.27 -13.05
CA ILE A 69 0.33 16.41 -12.24
C ILE A 69 0.75 15.18 -13.06
N VAL A 70 -0.19 14.51 -13.71
CA VAL A 70 0.07 13.36 -14.57
C VAL A 70 0.93 13.77 -15.76
N LYS A 71 0.67 14.92 -16.39
CA LYS A 71 1.51 15.45 -17.47
C LYS A 71 2.92 15.77 -16.97
N TRP A 72 3.05 16.45 -15.83
CA TRP A 72 4.35 16.73 -15.21
C TRP A 72 5.10 15.43 -14.86
N ILE A 73 4.40 14.42 -14.32
CA ILE A 73 4.98 13.11 -14.01
C ILE A 73 5.44 12.39 -15.28
N ILE A 74 4.63 12.36 -16.34
CA ILE A 74 5.00 11.76 -17.63
C ILE A 74 6.23 12.47 -18.21
N GLU A 75 6.28 13.80 -18.12
CA GLU A 75 7.45 14.59 -18.52
C GLU A 75 8.69 14.23 -17.68
N GLN A 76 8.58 14.09 -16.36
CA GLN A 76 9.69 13.70 -15.47
C GLN A 76 10.18 12.26 -15.68
N VAL A 77 9.28 11.32 -15.98
CA VAL A 77 9.62 9.92 -16.30
C VAL A 77 10.38 9.85 -17.63
N GLN A 78 9.97 10.62 -18.64
CA GLN A 78 10.68 10.70 -19.93
C GLN A 78 12.05 11.38 -19.83
N ILE A 79 12.20 12.36 -18.94
CA ILE A 79 13.49 13.02 -18.67
C ILE A 79 14.45 12.05 -17.95
N SER A 80 13.95 11.28 -16.97
CA SER A 80 14.76 10.26 -16.25
C SER A 80 15.24 9.14 -17.18
N SER A 81 14.47 8.80 -18.22
CA SER A 81 14.86 7.82 -19.24
C SER A 81 16.02 8.27 -20.15
N LYS A 82 16.29 9.58 -20.26
CA LYS A 82 17.32 10.13 -21.16
C LYS A 82 18.64 10.51 -20.44
N GLY A 83 18.67 10.51 -19.12
CA GLY A 83 19.88 10.79 -18.35
C GLY A 83 20.67 9.51 -18.07
N ASN A 84 21.82 9.33 -18.72
CA ASN A 84 22.83 8.38 -18.25
C ASN A 84 23.21 8.72 -16.79
N LEU A 85 22.79 7.85 -15.87
CA LEU A 85 22.98 8.01 -14.43
C LEU A 85 24.47 7.84 -14.10
N LYS A 86 25.12 8.93 -13.70
CA LYS A 86 26.34 8.84 -12.88
C LYS A 86 25.89 8.62 -11.44
N GLU A 87 26.03 7.39 -10.98
CA GLU A 87 25.92 7.05 -9.56
C GLU A 87 27.01 7.81 -8.79
N ASN A 88 26.60 8.73 -7.92
CA ASN A 88 27.44 9.16 -6.81
C ASN A 88 26.91 8.43 -5.58
N PRO A 89 27.66 7.47 -5.01
CA PRO A 89 27.22 6.79 -3.80
C PRO A 89 27.30 7.78 -2.63
N VAL A 90 26.16 8.34 -2.25
CA VAL A 90 26.01 8.98 -0.94
C VAL A 90 26.10 7.86 0.09
N LYS A 91 27.26 7.75 0.74
CA LYS A 91 27.45 6.85 1.89
C LYS A 91 26.63 7.36 3.06
N ILE A 92 25.35 6.99 3.11
CA ILE A 92 24.58 6.99 4.34
C ILE A 92 25.12 5.83 5.16
N GLN A 93 25.55 6.11 6.39
CA GLN A 93 26.11 5.12 7.29
C GLN A 93 25.05 4.03 7.54
N GLU A 94 25.21 2.89 6.87
CA GLU A 94 24.27 1.77 6.88
C GLU A 94 24.14 1.22 8.31
N THR A 95 23.00 1.46 8.95
CA THR A 95 22.48 0.50 9.90
C THR A 95 22.13 -0.74 9.10
N HIS A 96 22.90 -1.82 9.28
CA HIS A 96 22.78 -3.14 8.64
C HIS A 96 21.40 -3.81 8.87
N ILE A 97 20.34 -3.23 8.36
CA ILE A 97 19.07 -3.90 8.15
C ILE A 97 19.01 -4.16 6.66
N ASP A 98 19.17 -5.42 6.27
CA ASP A 98 19.05 -5.84 4.89
C ASP A 98 17.57 -5.81 4.49
N LEU A 99 17.10 -4.63 4.09
CA LEU A 99 15.70 -4.36 3.74
C LEU A 99 15.20 -5.29 2.64
N GLU A 100 16.07 -5.71 1.73
CA GLU A 100 15.74 -6.63 0.64
C GLU A 100 15.38 -8.02 1.18
N THR A 101 16.15 -8.52 2.15
CA THR A 101 15.86 -9.77 2.85
C THR A 101 14.55 -9.72 3.64
N ILE A 102 14.24 -8.59 4.30
CA ILE A 102 12.96 -8.43 5.01
C ILE A 102 11.78 -8.42 4.04
N ILE A 103 11.93 -7.73 2.91
CA ILE A 103 10.90 -7.68 1.87
C ILE A 103 10.66 -9.07 1.30
N ASP A 104 11.71 -9.86 1.08
CA ASP A 104 11.58 -11.25 0.64
C ASP A 104 10.79 -12.10 1.65
N GLN A 105 11.10 -11.97 2.94
CA GLN A 105 10.37 -12.68 4.01
C GLN A 105 8.90 -12.29 4.06
N ILE A 106 8.59 -10.99 3.96
CA ILE A 106 7.21 -10.51 3.91
C ILE A 106 6.49 -11.06 2.67
N CYS A 107 7.15 -11.05 1.51
CA CYS A 107 6.58 -11.60 0.28
C CYS A 107 6.32 -13.10 0.40
N ASP A 108 7.23 -13.86 1.04
CA ASP A 108 7.02 -15.28 1.28
C ASP A 108 5.79 -15.54 2.14
N LEU A 109 5.66 -14.83 3.27
CA LEU A 109 4.50 -14.96 4.17
C LEU A 109 3.20 -14.59 3.45
N LEU A 110 3.18 -13.47 2.71
CA LEU A 110 1.99 -13.02 1.98
C LEU A 110 1.60 -14.00 0.87
N LEU A 111 2.59 -14.49 0.11
CA LEU A 111 2.32 -15.45 -0.95
C LEU A 111 1.79 -16.75 -0.36
N GLU A 112 2.42 -17.28 0.69
CA GLU A 112 2.01 -18.51 1.35
C GLU A 112 0.55 -18.45 1.84
N ASP A 113 0.20 -17.38 2.57
CA ASP A 113 -1.13 -17.25 3.17
C ASP A 113 -2.22 -16.86 2.15
N LEU A 114 -1.95 -15.90 1.27
CA LEU A 114 -2.97 -15.28 0.43
C LEU A 114 -3.10 -15.91 -0.95
N VAL A 115 -2.02 -16.48 -1.50
CA VAL A 115 -1.99 -16.96 -2.88
C VAL A 115 -1.83 -18.48 -2.92
N LEU A 116 -0.84 -19.02 -2.24
CA LEU A 116 -0.53 -20.45 -2.27
C LEU A 116 -1.60 -21.29 -1.59
N SER A 117 -2.39 -20.70 -0.69
CA SER A 117 -3.55 -21.34 -0.05
C SER A 117 -4.57 -21.89 -1.06
N TRP A 118 -4.75 -21.25 -2.22
CA TRP A 118 -5.67 -21.70 -3.28
C TRP A 118 -4.99 -21.95 -4.64
N TYR A 119 -3.87 -21.29 -4.93
CA TYR A 119 -3.17 -21.38 -6.23
C TYR A 119 -2.49 -22.74 -6.43
N LYS A 120 -2.09 -23.40 -5.34
CA LYS A 120 -1.52 -24.75 -5.35
C LYS A 120 -2.46 -25.80 -5.96
N ASP A 121 -3.77 -25.60 -5.82
CA ASP A 121 -4.79 -26.55 -6.28
C ASP A 121 -5.16 -26.31 -7.75
N VAL A 122 -4.80 -25.14 -8.30
CA VAL A 122 -5.19 -24.70 -9.65
C VAL A 122 -4.06 -24.85 -10.66
N SER A 123 -2.80 -24.73 -10.23
CA SER A 123 -1.66 -24.67 -11.12
C SER A 123 -0.46 -25.47 -10.62
N TYR A 124 0.27 -26.08 -11.55
CA TYR A 124 1.46 -26.88 -11.26
C TYR A 124 2.73 -26.03 -11.13
N GLU A 125 2.71 -24.77 -11.59
CA GLU A 125 3.91 -23.93 -11.74
C GLU A 125 3.98 -22.83 -10.67
N GLN A 126 3.94 -23.25 -9.41
CA GLN A 126 3.89 -22.38 -8.23
C GLN A 126 5.15 -21.54 -8.02
N THR A 127 6.33 -22.14 -8.25
CA THR A 127 7.63 -21.52 -8.01
C THR A 127 7.96 -20.43 -9.02
N THR A 128 7.66 -20.65 -10.30
CA THR A 128 7.88 -19.65 -11.35
C THR A 128 7.03 -18.39 -11.10
N PHE A 129 5.76 -18.56 -10.72
CA PHE A 129 4.89 -17.44 -10.41
C PHE A 129 5.37 -16.63 -9.18
N THR A 130 5.70 -17.33 -8.08
CA THR A 130 6.15 -16.67 -6.84
C THR A 130 7.47 -15.92 -7.04
N GLN A 131 8.40 -16.49 -7.81
CA GLN A 131 9.64 -15.81 -8.18
C GLN A 131 9.39 -14.59 -9.07
N ALA A 132 8.54 -14.70 -10.08
CA ALA A 132 8.18 -13.57 -10.94
C ALA A 132 7.52 -12.44 -10.14
N PHE A 133 6.62 -12.77 -9.21
CA PHE A 133 6.01 -11.78 -8.32
C PHE A 133 7.05 -11.05 -7.47
N LYS A 134 7.97 -11.79 -6.84
CA LYS A 134 9.04 -11.19 -6.03
C LYS A 134 9.94 -10.27 -6.87
N GLN A 135 10.30 -10.69 -8.08
CA GLN A 135 11.09 -9.85 -9.00
C GLN A 135 10.39 -8.52 -9.31
N GLU A 136 9.07 -8.55 -9.52
CA GLU A 136 8.28 -7.33 -9.73
C GLU A 136 8.26 -6.44 -8.48
N VAL A 137 8.11 -7.00 -7.28
CA VAL A 137 8.16 -6.24 -6.02
C VAL A 137 9.54 -5.60 -5.82
N HIS A 138 10.62 -6.35 -6.03
CA HIS A 138 11.99 -5.83 -5.94
C HIS A 138 12.25 -4.71 -6.94
N LEU A 139 11.73 -4.82 -8.16
CA LEU A 139 11.80 -3.75 -9.15
C LEU A 139 11.06 -2.49 -8.69
N MET A 140 9.86 -2.63 -8.12
CA MET A 140 9.13 -1.50 -7.54
C MET A 140 9.90 -0.85 -6.38
N VAL A 141 10.46 -1.65 -5.48
CA VAL A 141 11.25 -1.17 -4.33
C VAL A 141 12.52 -0.46 -4.79
N SER A 142 13.21 -1.01 -5.80
CA SER A 142 14.39 -0.37 -6.40
C SER A 142 14.05 0.96 -7.05
N ASN A 143 12.90 1.05 -7.74
CA ASN A 143 12.40 2.30 -8.29
C ASN A 143 12.11 3.34 -7.20
N VAL A 144 11.49 2.93 -6.08
CA VAL A 144 11.28 3.79 -4.91
C VAL A 144 12.63 4.28 -4.37
N LYS A 145 13.55 3.36 -4.08
CA LYS A 145 14.88 3.64 -3.51
C LYS A 145 15.65 4.65 -4.36
N THR A 146 15.72 4.42 -5.66
CA THR A 146 16.45 5.27 -6.60
C THR A 146 15.84 6.67 -6.66
N ARG A 147 14.50 6.77 -6.70
CA ARG A 147 13.82 8.07 -6.73
C ARG A 147 13.94 8.81 -5.41
N CYS A 148 13.81 8.13 -4.26
CA CYS A 148 13.99 8.73 -2.95
C CYS A 148 15.42 9.24 -2.73
N ALA A 149 16.42 8.56 -3.30
CA ALA A 149 17.82 9.01 -3.24
C ALA A 149 18.07 10.30 -4.04
N GLN A 150 17.25 10.58 -5.06
CA GLN A 150 17.34 11.80 -5.87
C GLN A 150 16.70 13.03 -5.20
N ILE A 151 15.95 12.83 -4.10
CA ILE A 151 15.29 13.91 -3.38
C ILE A 151 16.31 14.60 -2.47
N ASP A 152 16.37 15.94 -2.54
CA ASP A 152 17.11 16.74 -1.58
C ASP A 152 16.36 16.82 -0.24
N TRP A 153 16.59 15.80 0.59
CA TRP A 153 15.95 15.69 1.92
C TRP A 153 16.31 16.86 2.84
N VAL A 154 17.49 17.46 2.69
CA VAL A 154 17.89 18.61 3.51
C VAL A 154 16.99 19.78 3.18
N LYS A 155 16.80 20.10 1.90
CA LYS A 155 15.89 21.17 1.49
C LYS A 155 14.44 20.87 1.92
N VAL A 156 13.96 19.66 1.70
CA VAL A 156 12.59 19.26 2.05
C VAL A 156 12.34 19.46 3.54
N ILE A 157 13.23 18.99 4.40
CA ILE A 157 13.03 19.04 5.85
C ILE A 157 13.29 20.44 6.41
N SER A 158 14.37 21.10 5.98
CA SER A 158 14.79 22.37 6.59
C SER A 158 14.02 23.58 6.10
N ASN A 159 13.58 23.57 4.83
CA ASN A 159 12.93 24.71 4.21
C ASN A 159 11.46 24.41 3.92
N ASP A 160 11.20 23.44 3.05
CA ASP A 160 9.86 23.29 2.46
C ASP A 160 8.82 22.87 3.53
N LEU A 161 9.14 21.91 4.40
CA LEU A 161 8.25 21.51 5.49
C LEU A 161 8.09 22.61 6.54
N VAL A 162 9.17 23.30 6.91
CA VAL A 162 9.13 24.38 7.91
C VAL A 162 8.27 25.53 7.41
N GLU A 163 8.39 25.90 6.14
CA GLU A 163 7.59 26.95 5.52
C GLU A 163 6.10 26.57 5.51
N GLN A 164 5.76 25.34 5.12
CA GLN A 164 4.37 24.87 5.15
C GLN A 164 3.77 24.84 6.55
N PHE A 165 4.51 24.35 7.55
CA PHE A 165 4.04 24.35 8.94
C PHE A 165 3.93 25.76 9.51
N ALA A 166 4.87 26.66 9.18
CA ALA A 166 4.84 28.04 9.63
C ALA A 166 3.62 28.79 9.04
N ASP A 167 3.36 28.61 7.74
CA ASP A 167 2.19 29.21 7.09
C ASP A 167 0.89 28.64 7.67
N HIS A 168 0.78 27.31 7.81
CA HIS A 168 -0.39 26.68 8.44
C HIS A 168 -0.61 27.18 9.88
N TYR A 169 0.45 27.24 10.69
CA TYR A 169 0.38 27.74 12.05
C TYR A 169 -0.05 29.21 12.09
N GLN A 170 0.46 30.03 11.17
CA GLN A 170 0.07 31.44 11.07
C GLN A 170 -1.40 31.59 10.67
N GLN A 171 -1.90 30.77 9.75
CA GLN A 171 -3.31 30.74 9.37
C GLN A 171 -4.20 30.34 10.54
N VAL A 172 -3.85 29.28 11.28
CA VAL A 172 -4.59 28.84 12.48
C VAL A 172 -4.60 29.95 13.52
N ARG A 173 -3.43 30.52 13.85
CA ARG A 173 -3.31 31.59 14.85
C ARG A 173 -4.12 32.83 14.49
N ARG A 174 -4.11 33.26 13.22
CA ARG A 174 -4.93 34.40 12.76
C ARG A 174 -6.41 34.11 12.90
N ALA A 175 -6.85 32.91 12.56
CA ALA A 175 -8.25 32.51 12.71
C ALA A 175 -8.71 32.39 14.16
N THR A 176 -7.81 31.99 15.07
CA THR A 176 -8.12 31.96 16.51
C THR A 176 -8.24 33.36 17.10
N LEU A 177 -7.38 34.30 16.67
CA LEU A 177 -7.35 35.67 17.20
C LEU A 177 -8.42 36.59 16.57
N TYR A 178 -8.68 36.43 15.27
CA TYR A 178 -9.58 37.28 14.48
C TYR A 178 -10.55 36.43 13.63
N PRO A 179 -11.49 35.71 14.26
CA PRO A 179 -12.34 34.74 13.56
C PRO A 179 -13.26 35.37 12.51
N GLU A 180 -13.76 36.58 12.75
CA GLU A 180 -14.66 37.32 11.84
C GLU A 180 -13.94 37.81 10.56
N GLU A 181 -12.68 38.23 10.70
CA GLU A 181 -11.90 38.79 9.59
C GLU A 181 -11.14 37.70 8.80
N HIS A 182 -10.72 36.64 9.49
CA HIS A 182 -9.85 35.60 8.94
C HIS A 182 -10.30 34.18 9.35
N PRO A 183 -11.44 33.69 8.85
CA PRO A 183 -11.87 32.33 9.14
C PRO A 183 -10.85 31.31 8.63
N PHE A 184 -10.55 30.28 9.43
CA PHE A 184 -9.67 29.20 9.01
C PHE A 184 -10.30 28.42 7.87
N ARG A 185 -9.66 28.41 6.70
CA ARG A 185 -10.15 27.70 5.53
C ARG A 185 -9.43 26.39 5.39
N LEU A 186 -10.17 25.30 5.57
CA LEU A 186 -9.66 23.97 5.30
C LEU A 186 -9.31 23.85 3.81
N HIS A 187 -8.26 23.08 3.52
CA HIS A 187 -7.87 22.85 2.13
C HIS A 187 -9.05 22.22 1.36
N ALA A 188 -9.27 22.64 0.11
CA ALA A 188 -10.47 22.28 -0.66
C ALA A 188 -10.72 20.76 -0.81
N TYR A 189 -9.69 19.94 -0.63
CA TYR A 189 -9.77 18.47 -0.71
C TYR A 189 -10.13 17.80 0.61
N LEU A 190 -10.05 18.51 1.74
CA LEU A 190 -10.37 18.00 3.07
C LEU A 190 -11.79 18.39 3.52
N GLY A 191 -12.56 19.06 2.66
CA GLY A 191 -13.90 19.54 3.00
C GLY A 191 -14.92 18.41 3.21
N THR A 192 -14.78 17.30 2.49
CA THR A 192 -15.59 16.08 2.65
C THR A 192 -14.72 14.85 2.50
N GLU A 193 -15.11 13.75 3.13
CA GLU A 193 -14.39 12.48 3.02
C GLU A 193 -14.30 11.97 1.57
N GLU A 194 -15.34 12.22 0.76
CA GLU A 194 -15.35 11.88 -0.67
C GLU A 194 -14.26 12.63 -1.45
N LEU A 195 -14.11 13.95 -1.20
CA LEU A 195 -13.10 14.77 -1.87
C LEU A 195 -11.67 14.39 -1.46
N GLU A 196 -11.51 13.98 -0.20
CA GLU A 196 -10.22 13.51 0.30
C GLU A 196 -9.84 12.19 -0.36
N ASN A 197 -10.79 11.24 -0.42
CA ASN A 197 -10.60 9.98 -1.12
C ASN A 197 -10.28 10.20 -2.60
N ASP A 198 -10.94 11.15 -3.26
CA ASP A 198 -10.63 11.51 -4.65
C ASP A 198 -9.22 12.08 -4.81
N TYR A 199 -8.78 12.94 -3.88
CA TYR A 199 -7.41 13.43 -3.88
C TYR A 199 -6.39 12.30 -3.68
N LEU A 200 -6.65 11.39 -2.75
CA LEU A 200 -5.81 10.21 -2.54
C LEU A 200 -5.78 9.28 -3.76
N ARG A 201 -6.89 9.17 -4.51
CA ARG A 201 -6.92 8.43 -5.78
C ARG A 201 -6.02 9.07 -6.82
N VAL A 202 -6.04 10.39 -6.95
CA VAL A 202 -5.13 11.13 -7.85
C VAL A 202 -3.67 10.88 -7.47
N LEU A 203 -3.35 10.98 -6.18
CA LEU A 203 -2.00 10.73 -5.67
C LEU A 203 -1.56 9.29 -5.91
N SER A 204 -2.45 8.33 -5.64
CA SER A 204 -2.19 6.91 -5.86
C SER A 204 -1.95 6.60 -7.33
N GLU A 205 -2.73 7.18 -8.24
CA GLU A 205 -2.53 6.98 -9.68
C GLU A 205 -1.19 7.53 -10.16
N ALA A 206 -0.79 8.72 -9.66
CA ALA A 206 0.51 9.30 -9.90
C ALA A 206 1.66 8.39 -9.40
N LEU A 207 1.54 7.86 -8.18
CA LEU A 207 2.54 6.94 -7.61
C LEU A 207 2.60 5.63 -8.39
N LEU A 208 1.46 5.04 -8.76
CA LEU A 208 1.41 3.81 -9.54
C LEU A 208 2.09 4.00 -10.91
N LEU A 209 1.89 5.14 -11.58
CA LEU A 209 2.57 5.44 -12.85
C LEU A 209 4.09 5.64 -12.69
N LEU A 210 4.56 6.06 -11.51
CA LEU A 210 5.97 6.29 -11.22
C LEU A 210 6.72 5.02 -10.79
N LEU A 211 6.02 4.11 -10.12
CA LEU A 211 6.59 2.95 -9.43
C LEU A 211 6.43 1.65 -10.22
N LEU A 212 5.30 1.45 -10.90
CA LEU A 212 5.07 0.25 -11.71
C LEU A 212 5.83 0.32 -13.05
N PRO A 213 6.31 -0.83 -13.56
CA PRO A 213 6.82 -0.93 -14.92
C PRO A 213 5.76 -0.54 -15.96
N SER A 214 6.21 0.03 -17.07
CA SER A 214 5.32 0.55 -18.14
C SER A 214 4.36 -0.51 -18.69
N SER A 215 4.77 -1.78 -18.69
CA SER A 215 3.98 -2.94 -19.13
C SER A 215 2.71 -3.16 -18.31
N TYR A 216 2.74 -2.85 -17.01
CA TYR A 216 1.59 -3.00 -16.12
C TYR A 216 0.76 -1.72 -16.01
N SER A 217 1.40 -0.56 -16.14
CA SER A 217 0.72 0.74 -16.09
C SER A 217 -0.29 0.97 -17.22
N SER A 218 -0.10 0.30 -18.37
CA SER A 218 -0.99 0.38 -19.53
C SER A 218 -2.34 -0.30 -19.30
N THR A 219 -2.41 -1.25 -18.36
CA THR A 219 -3.63 -1.98 -18.09
C THR A 219 -4.53 -1.17 -17.16
N LEU A 220 -5.60 -0.61 -17.74
CA LEU A 220 -6.55 0.26 -17.03
C LEU A 220 -7.20 -0.43 -15.82
N ALA A 221 -7.62 -1.68 -15.97
CA ALA A 221 -8.30 -2.44 -14.92
C ALA A 221 -7.40 -2.68 -13.69
N LEU A 222 -6.16 -3.15 -13.92
CA LEU A 222 -5.18 -3.35 -12.87
C LEU A 222 -4.85 -2.05 -12.14
N ARG A 223 -4.63 -0.97 -12.90
CA ARG A 223 -4.31 0.35 -12.35
C ARG A 223 -5.44 0.90 -11.48
N HIS A 224 -6.70 0.75 -11.90
CA HIS A 224 -7.84 1.15 -11.07
C HIS A 224 -7.97 0.31 -9.81
N LEU A 225 -7.81 -1.01 -9.91
CA LEU A 225 -7.90 -1.91 -8.76
C LEU A 225 -6.81 -1.57 -7.73
N LEU A 226 -5.54 -1.49 -8.17
CA LEU A 226 -4.42 -1.13 -7.30
C LEU A 226 -4.61 0.26 -6.69
N ARG A 227 -5.15 1.23 -7.44
CA ARG A 227 -5.43 2.57 -6.92
C ARG A 227 -6.41 2.53 -5.75
N GLU A 228 -7.53 1.82 -5.88
CA GLU A 228 -8.50 1.73 -4.76
C GLU A 228 -7.91 0.97 -3.57
N ILE A 229 -7.10 -0.07 -3.78
CA ILE A 229 -6.38 -0.76 -2.70
C ILE A 229 -5.43 0.21 -2.00
N CYS A 230 -4.58 0.93 -2.74
CA CYS A 230 -3.64 1.88 -2.17
C CYS A 230 -4.36 2.96 -1.36
N VAL A 231 -5.47 3.52 -1.86
CA VAL A 231 -6.22 4.55 -1.14
C VAL A 231 -6.81 4.01 0.15
N PHE A 232 -7.60 2.94 0.07
CA PHE A 232 -8.42 2.50 1.21
C PHE A 232 -7.70 1.57 2.19
N LYS A 233 -6.67 0.85 1.76
CA LYS A 233 -5.94 -0.10 2.61
C LYS A 233 -4.60 0.41 3.08
N VAL A 234 -4.01 1.38 2.39
CA VAL A 234 -2.68 1.90 2.73
C VAL A 234 -2.77 3.38 3.13
N PHE A 235 -3.00 4.28 2.17
CA PHE A 235 -2.84 5.71 2.41
C PHE A 235 -3.82 6.29 3.42
N LYS A 236 -5.13 6.03 3.26
CA LYS A 236 -6.13 6.60 4.18
C LYS A 236 -5.93 6.10 5.62
N PRO A 237 -5.76 4.79 5.89
CA PRO A 237 -5.42 4.31 7.22
C PRO A 237 -4.10 4.89 7.76
N THR A 238 -3.04 4.94 6.95
CA THR A 238 -1.75 5.48 7.38
C THR A 238 -1.82 6.96 7.70
N ILE A 239 -2.53 7.77 6.90
CA ILE A 239 -2.73 9.20 7.16
C ILE A 239 -3.52 9.39 8.44
N ASN A 240 -4.60 8.64 8.64
CA ASN A 240 -5.38 8.71 9.87
C ASN A 240 -4.52 8.38 11.10
N LEU A 241 -3.75 7.29 11.05
CA LEU A 241 -2.85 6.87 12.13
C LEU A 241 -1.80 7.95 12.44
N ILE A 242 -1.13 8.49 11.43
CA ILE A 242 -0.09 9.52 11.63
C ILE A 242 -0.70 10.83 12.12
N CYS A 243 -1.95 11.15 11.77
CA CYS A 243 -2.64 12.34 12.24
C CYS A 243 -3.29 12.17 13.61
N GLU A 244 -3.30 10.96 14.19
CA GLU A 244 -3.80 10.75 15.55
C GLU A 244 -2.84 11.40 16.57
N PRO A 245 -3.34 12.29 17.43
CA PRO A 245 -2.48 13.06 18.33
C PRO A 245 -1.76 12.16 19.34
N ASP A 246 -2.42 11.13 19.84
CA ASP A 246 -1.84 10.19 20.81
C ASP A 246 -0.70 9.39 20.18
N TYR A 247 -0.90 8.88 18.96
CA TYR A 247 0.13 8.18 18.20
C TYR A 247 1.37 9.05 17.96
N LEU A 248 1.19 10.31 17.58
CA LEU A 248 2.32 11.24 17.40
C LEU A 248 3.04 11.52 18.73
N ASN A 249 2.29 11.78 19.80
CA ASN A 249 2.85 12.10 21.10
C ASN A 249 3.66 10.94 21.66
N GLU A 250 3.13 9.71 21.59
CA GLU A 250 3.82 8.49 22.03
C GLU A 250 5.11 8.27 21.23
N ASN A 251 5.07 8.44 19.90
CA ASN A 251 6.27 8.29 19.07
C ASN A 251 7.33 9.36 19.38
N ILE A 252 6.93 10.61 19.61
CA ILE A 252 7.85 11.68 19.99
C ILE A 252 8.53 11.33 21.31
N LEU A 253 7.75 10.92 22.32
CA LEU A 253 8.29 10.52 23.63
C LEU A 253 9.25 9.33 23.50
N TYR A 254 8.85 8.29 22.75
CA TYR A 254 9.68 7.12 22.49
C TYR A 254 11.02 7.51 21.84
N HIS A 255 10.98 8.36 20.81
CA HIS A 255 12.21 8.77 20.13
C HIS A 255 13.10 9.66 21.01
N ILE A 256 12.54 10.55 21.83
CA ILE A 256 13.31 11.35 22.80
C ILE A 256 14.00 10.44 23.81
N GLU A 257 13.31 9.42 24.33
CA GLU A 257 13.88 8.44 25.25
C GLU A 257 15.03 7.67 24.60
N GLN A 258 14.86 7.19 23.37
CA GLN A 258 15.91 6.51 22.62
C GLN A 258 17.14 7.40 22.38
N LEU A 259 16.93 8.68 22.05
CA LEU A 259 18.02 9.64 21.89
C LEU A 259 18.79 9.84 23.19
N ASN A 260 18.09 9.97 24.33
CA ASN A 260 18.71 10.11 25.64
C ASN A 260 19.54 8.88 26.02
N LEU A 261 18.97 7.68 25.85
CA LEU A 261 19.68 6.41 26.10
C LEU A 261 20.94 6.28 25.23
N ASN A 262 20.83 6.61 23.94
CA ASN A 262 21.98 6.59 23.03
C ASN A 262 23.06 7.60 23.43
N ASN A 263 22.66 8.79 23.89
CA ASN A 263 23.59 9.81 24.38
C ASN A 263 24.29 9.37 25.68
N GLU A 264 23.57 8.77 26.62
CA GLU A 264 24.17 8.18 27.81
C GLU A 264 25.17 7.08 27.47
N GLN A 265 24.83 6.18 26.55
CA GLN A 265 25.74 5.13 26.10
C GLN A 265 27.00 5.71 25.45
N LYS A 266 26.86 6.76 24.63
CA LYS A 266 28.01 7.48 24.05
C LYS A 266 28.87 8.07 25.16
N LEU A 267 28.28 8.77 26.12
CA LEU A 267 29.00 9.37 27.26
C LEU A 267 29.76 8.30 28.07
N ARG A 268 29.12 7.15 28.37
CA ARG A 268 29.78 6.04 29.08
C ARG A 268 30.98 5.51 28.29
N LYS A 269 30.87 5.35 26.97
CA LYS A 269 31.99 4.94 26.10
C LYS A 269 33.12 5.97 26.10
N PHE A 270 32.80 7.26 26.04
CA PHE A 270 33.81 8.33 26.13
C PHE A 270 34.53 8.35 27.48
N THR A 271 33.81 8.23 28.60
CA THR A 271 34.42 8.17 29.95
C THR A 271 35.30 6.94 30.12
N LEU A 272 34.88 5.79 29.56
CA LEU A 272 35.71 4.58 29.56
C LEU A 272 37.01 4.78 28.76
N ALA A 273 36.91 5.39 27.58
CA ALA A 273 38.08 5.67 26.74
C ALA A 273 39.04 6.68 27.40
N SER A 274 38.53 7.75 28.04
CA SER A 274 39.37 8.72 28.74
C SER A 274 40.07 8.12 29.97
N ASN A 275 39.38 7.25 30.72
CA ASN A 275 40.00 6.50 31.81
C ASN A 275 41.12 5.58 31.30
N TYR A 276 40.92 4.92 30.16
CA TYR A 276 41.95 4.09 29.54
C TYR A 276 43.17 4.91 29.09
N GLU A 277 42.96 6.05 28.42
CA GLU A 277 44.06 6.95 28.05
C GLU A 277 44.83 7.47 29.26
N ASN A 278 44.14 7.83 30.34
CA ASN A 278 44.77 8.24 31.59
C ASN A 278 45.61 7.10 32.20
N PHE A 279 45.12 5.87 32.14
CA PHE A 279 45.86 4.68 32.57
C PHE A 279 47.13 4.45 31.74
N ILE A 280 47.06 4.58 30.42
CA ILE A 280 48.24 4.46 29.55
C ILE A 280 49.27 5.57 29.86
N LYS A 281 48.82 6.82 30.03
CA LYS A 281 49.71 7.93 30.44
C LYS A 281 50.36 7.69 31.80
N LEU A 282 49.64 7.10 32.75
CA LEU A 282 50.17 6.73 34.06
C LEU A 282 51.29 5.67 33.91
N ILE A 283 51.11 4.66 33.06
CA ILE A 283 52.16 3.67 32.75
C ILE A 283 53.38 4.36 32.12
N GLU A 284 53.17 5.22 31.13
CA GLU A 284 54.28 5.91 30.43
C GLU A 284 55.05 6.88 31.33
N THR A 285 54.39 7.47 32.34
CA THR A 285 54.98 8.46 33.25
C THR A 285 55.59 7.82 34.50
N SER A 286 55.25 6.56 34.82
CA SER A 286 55.75 5.89 36.03
C SER A 286 56.98 5.04 35.73
N ASN A 287 58.11 5.40 36.35
CA ASN A 287 59.38 4.64 36.31
C ASN A 287 59.50 3.59 37.44
N ASP A 288 58.41 3.32 38.17
CA ASP A 288 58.42 2.62 39.46
C ASP A 288 57.36 1.50 39.44
N LEU A 289 57.81 0.25 39.32
CA LEU A 289 56.95 -0.93 39.11
C LEU A 289 56.01 -1.18 40.31
N ASP A 290 56.44 -0.86 41.52
CA ASP A 290 55.68 -1.10 42.75
C ASP A 290 54.42 -0.22 42.86
N LYS A 291 54.40 0.93 42.17
CA LYS A 291 53.22 1.82 42.15
C LYS A 291 52.14 1.35 41.17
N LEU A 292 52.50 0.58 40.15
CA LEU A 292 51.55 0.03 39.19
C LEU A 292 50.82 -1.20 39.75
N GLU A 293 51.43 -1.90 40.72
CA GLU A 293 50.85 -3.08 41.38
C GLU A 293 49.68 -2.72 42.32
N GLN A 294 49.58 -1.47 42.78
CA GLN A 294 48.46 -1.00 43.63
C GLN A 294 47.17 -0.64 42.86
N PHE A 295 47.22 -0.57 41.52
CA PHE A 295 46.07 -0.25 40.66
C PHE A 295 45.41 -1.48 40.02
N TRP A 296 45.89 -2.68 40.38
CA TRP A 296 45.33 -4.00 40.04
C TRP A 296 44.61 -4.63 41.23
#